data_AF-A0A5M9P5K3-F1
#
_entry.id   AF-A0A5M9P5K3-F1
#
_cell.length_a   1.000
_cell.length_b   1.000
_cell.length_c   1.000
_cell.angle_alpha   90.00
_cell.angle_beta   90.00
_cell.angle_gamma   90.00
#
_symmetry.space_group_name_H-M   'P 1'
#
loop_
_entity.id
_entity.type
_entity.pdbx_description
1 polymer ?
#
loop_
_entity_poly.entity_id
_entity_poly.type
_entity_poly.pdbx_seq_one_letter_code
_entity_poly.pdbx_strand_id
1 'polypeptide(L)'
;MSAILKSLKNYNDDTFTLSEHPIVDLDLENKVAYLYGLGLIMGSDEQIDESEKRFIGTLLRTLNLPDELLEEVEQNSQSIDEGFIEELKKTLTTNNLVSTFFYDAVMICYQDGNYCQTEKDVIKQLRYLLDFSDDDIFLVERTIEAIDSKNKAVLESIDGEGYWKWKHLVEYNRIDYTPESIKVSNYKDFKYLLDKEMYYTDIKLGEGEFWLSEADIEKLFSAKITGAGINKTTIWLEGEENCLFDEESPFNDHSHEITISMFNLKSISNCSVGTRHSKLLVLTICGGGDDIFNKCNLEDVSEIDSFEKSRLEMESTMKEIENFRELFTKF
;
A
#
# COMPACT_ATOMS: atom_id res chain seq x y z
N MET A 1 17.29 -8.84 -37.66
CA MET A 1 17.30 -9.68 -36.44
C MET A 1 17.25 -11.15 -36.88
N SER A 2 18.08 -12.05 -36.33
CA SER A 2 18.07 -13.49 -36.70
C SER A 2 16.74 -14.14 -36.35
N ALA A 3 16.28 -15.14 -37.13
CA ALA A 3 15.06 -15.89 -36.85
C ALA A 3 15.09 -16.53 -35.44
N ILE A 4 16.26 -17.04 -35.02
CA ILE A 4 16.47 -17.61 -33.68
C ILE A 4 16.30 -16.55 -32.60
N LEU A 5 16.84 -15.34 -32.81
CA LEU A 5 16.68 -14.23 -31.86
C LEU A 5 15.21 -13.78 -31.76
N LYS A 6 14.47 -13.81 -32.86
CA LYS A 6 13.02 -13.52 -32.86
C LYS A 6 12.25 -14.58 -32.08
N SER A 7 12.51 -15.86 -32.32
CA SER A 7 11.86 -16.96 -31.59
C SER A 7 12.18 -16.95 -30.09
N LEU A 8 13.43 -16.68 -29.71
CA LEU A 8 13.80 -16.56 -28.28
C LEU A 8 13.16 -15.33 -27.62
N LYS A 9 13.06 -14.21 -28.34
CA LYS A 9 12.36 -13.02 -27.84
C LYS A 9 10.88 -13.33 -27.60
N ASN A 10 10.22 -13.93 -28.58
CA ASN A 10 8.82 -14.33 -28.45
C ASN A 10 8.61 -15.31 -27.30
N TYR A 11 9.41 -16.37 -27.19
CA TYR A 11 9.30 -17.33 -26.08
C TYR A 11 9.41 -16.66 -24.71
N ASN A 12 10.38 -15.74 -24.53
CA ASN A 12 10.53 -15.01 -23.27
C ASN A 12 9.33 -14.09 -22.98
N ASP A 13 8.76 -13.47 -24.00
CA ASP A 13 7.61 -12.59 -23.84
C ASP A 13 6.31 -13.41 -23.59
N ASP A 14 6.17 -14.58 -24.23
CA ASP A 14 5.00 -15.47 -24.14
C ASP A 14 4.99 -16.30 -22.84
N THR A 15 6.15 -16.46 -22.18
CA THR A 15 6.25 -17.15 -20.87
C THR A 15 6.37 -16.18 -19.70
N PHE A 16 6.41 -14.88 -19.97
CA PHE A 16 6.54 -13.87 -18.94
C PHE A 16 5.28 -13.80 -18.07
N THR A 17 5.51 -13.72 -16.76
CA THR A 17 4.51 -13.49 -15.71
C THR A 17 5.02 -12.41 -14.77
N LEU A 18 4.10 -11.63 -14.21
CA LEU A 18 4.41 -10.63 -13.21
C LEU A 18 4.58 -11.31 -11.84
N SER A 19 5.37 -10.70 -10.97
CA SER A 19 5.56 -11.17 -9.60
C SER A 19 4.27 -11.08 -8.78
N GLU A 20 3.44 -10.06 -9.04
CA GLU A 20 2.19 -9.81 -8.34
C GLU A 20 1.25 -8.96 -9.22
N HIS A 21 -0.07 -9.10 -8.99
CA HIS A 21 -1.07 -8.17 -9.50
C HIS A 21 -2.13 -7.91 -8.42
N PRO A 22 -2.70 -6.69 -8.28
CA PRO A 22 -3.71 -6.41 -7.26
C PRO A 22 -5.01 -7.24 -7.33
N ILE A 23 -5.20 -8.04 -8.38
CA ILE A 23 -6.39 -8.90 -8.56
C ILE A 23 -6.10 -10.39 -8.38
N VAL A 24 -4.87 -10.77 -8.00
CA VAL A 24 -4.44 -12.16 -7.90
C VAL A 24 -5.26 -12.99 -6.91
N ASP A 25 -5.74 -12.37 -5.83
CA ASP A 25 -6.49 -13.05 -4.76
C ASP A 25 -8.01 -12.99 -4.93
N LEU A 26 -8.50 -12.34 -6.00
CA LEU A 26 -9.94 -12.32 -6.27
C LEU A 26 -10.42 -13.70 -6.74
N ASP A 27 -11.72 -13.93 -6.56
CA ASP A 27 -12.40 -15.07 -7.18
C ASP A 27 -12.35 -14.97 -8.73
N LEU A 28 -12.65 -16.10 -9.37
CA LEU A 28 -12.58 -16.24 -10.82
C LEU A 28 -13.52 -15.26 -11.54
N GLU A 29 -14.72 -15.03 -11.01
CA GLU A 29 -15.73 -14.16 -11.60
C GLU A 29 -15.22 -12.72 -11.65
N ASN A 30 -14.72 -12.20 -10.53
CA ASN A 30 -14.15 -10.86 -10.44
C ASN A 30 -12.90 -10.69 -11.33
N LYS A 31 -12.04 -11.72 -11.44
CA LYS A 31 -10.88 -11.69 -12.35
C LYS A 31 -11.31 -11.60 -13.82
N VAL A 32 -12.27 -12.42 -14.23
CA VAL A 32 -12.78 -12.44 -15.61
C VAL A 32 -13.48 -11.11 -15.93
N ALA A 33 -14.33 -10.60 -15.04
CA ALA A 33 -14.99 -9.30 -15.21
C ALA A 33 -13.97 -8.16 -15.39
N TYR A 34 -12.89 -8.18 -14.59
CA TYR A 34 -11.80 -7.22 -14.72
C TYR A 34 -11.12 -7.28 -16.10
N LEU A 35 -10.75 -8.48 -16.55
CA LEU A 35 -10.09 -8.70 -17.85
C LEU A 35 -11.00 -8.36 -19.03
N TYR A 36 -12.29 -8.66 -18.94
CA TYR A 36 -13.27 -8.23 -19.95
C TYR A 36 -13.39 -6.72 -19.99
N GLY A 37 -13.35 -6.06 -18.82
CA GLY A 37 -13.29 -4.60 -18.73
C GLY A 37 -12.08 -4.02 -19.47
N LEU A 38 -10.90 -4.63 -19.32
CA LEU A 38 -9.71 -4.26 -20.09
C LEU A 38 -9.85 -4.56 -21.58
N GLY A 39 -10.48 -5.68 -21.93
CA GLY A 39 -10.84 -6.03 -23.31
C GLY A 39 -11.66 -4.93 -23.99
N LEU A 40 -12.59 -4.28 -23.28
CA LEU A 40 -13.39 -3.18 -23.83
C LEU A 40 -12.53 -2.00 -24.30
N ILE A 41 -11.44 -1.72 -23.59
CA ILE A 41 -10.50 -0.65 -23.92
C ILE A 41 -9.73 -1.04 -25.18
N MET A 42 -9.16 -2.25 -25.16
CA MET A 42 -8.40 -2.82 -26.28
C MET A 42 -9.23 -2.90 -27.58
N GLY A 43 -10.54 -3.16 -27.49
CA GLY A 43 -11.42 -3.22 -28.67
C GLY A 43 -12.03 -1.89 -29.08
N SER A 44 -11.73 -0.78 -28.39
CA SER A 44 -12.50 0.46 -28.50
C SER A 44 -12.38 1.19 -29.84
N ASP A 45 -11.27 1.00 -30.55
CA ASP A 45 -11.00 1.64 -31.84
C ASP A 45 -11.18 0.69 -33.05
N GLU A 46 -11.73 -0.51 -32.80
CA GLU A 46 -11.90 -1.61 -33.75
C GLU A 46 -10.58 -2.20 -34.31
N GLN A 47 -9.41 -1.83 -33.77
CA GLN A 47 -8.08 -2.30 -34.19
C GLN A 47 -7.29 -2.87 -33.03
N ILE A 48 -7.51 -4.15 -32.73
CA ILE A 48 -6.76 -4.83 -31.67
C ILE A 48 -5.34 -5.16 -32.16
N ASP A 49 -4.33 -4.56 -31.52
CA ASP A 49 -2.91 -4.82 -31.81
C ASP A 49 -2.37 -6.01 -31.00
N GLU A 50 -1.40 -6.74 -31.58
CA GLU A 50 -0.77 -7.89 -30.93
C GLU A 50 0.00 -7.52 -29.65
N SER A 51 0.43 -6.26 -29.52
CA SER A 51 1.08 -5.75 -28.31
C SER A 51 0.10 -5.57 -27.15
N GLU A 52 -1.14 -5.16 -27.41
CA GLU A 52 -2.21 -5.07 -26.41
C GLU A 52 -2.64 -6.46 -25.94
N LYS A 53 -2.83 -7.39 -26.89
CA LYS A 53 -3.12 -8.81 -26.58
C LYS A 53 -2.04 -9.42 -25.70
N ARG A 54 -0.78 -9.08 -25.96
CA ARG A 54 0.35 -9.57 -25.16
C ARG A 54 0.29 -9.09 -23.71
N PHE A 55 -0.14 -7.85 -23.49
CA PHE A 55 -0.33 -7.33 -22.13
C PHE A 55 -1.42 -8.13 -21.40
N ILE A 56 -2.60 -8.31 -22.02
CA ILE A 56 -3.69 -9.13 -21.44
C ILE A 56 -3.24 -10.57 -21.22
N GLY A 57 -2.54 -11.18 -22.18
CA GLY A 57 -1.99 -12.53 -22.04
C GLY A 57 -1.01 -12.65 -20.87
N THR A 58 -0.22 -11.61 -20.60
CA THR A 58 0.66 -11.56 -19.42
C THR A 58 -0.15 -11.55 -18.13
N LEU A 59 -1.26 -10.79 -18.08
CA LEU A 59 -2.17 -10.80 -16.95
C LEU A 59 -2.82 -12.17 -16.76
N LEU A 60 -3.31 -12.82 -17.82
CA LEU A 60 -3.89 -14.17 -17.74
C LEU A 60 -2.93 -15.17 -17.08
N ARG A 61 -1.69 -15.22 -17.55
CA ARG A 61 -0.67 -16.12 -16.99
C ARG A 61 -0.35 -15.76 -15.54
N THR A 62 -0.21 -14.47 -15.22
CA THR A 62 0.02 -13.97 -13.85
C THR A 62 -1.10 -14.42 -12.90
N LEU A 63 -2.33 -14.46 -13.38
CA LEU A 63 -3.53 -14.83 -12.62
C LEU A 63 -3.82 -16.34 -12.62
N ASN A 64 -2.95 -17.14 -13.25
CA ASN A 64 -3.12 -18.58 -13.49
C ASN A 64 -4.43 -18.92 -14.21
N LEU A 65 -4.81 -18.10 -15.19
CA LEU A 65 -5.98 -18.31 -16.03
C LEU A 65 -5.58 -18.96 -17.36
N PRO A 66 -6.49 -19.73 -18.01
CA PRO A 66 -6.21 -20.33 -19.31
C PRO A 66 -5.99 -19.28 -20.40
N ASP A 67 -5.02 -19.51 -21.28
CA ASP A 67 -4.72 -18.61 -22.40
C ASP A 67 -5.91 -18.53 -23.38
N GLU A 68 -6.76 -19.56 -23.45
CA GLU A 68 -7.98 -19.57 -24.28
C GLU A 68 -8.95 -18.43 -23.91
N LEU A 69 -8.90 -17.94 -22.66
CA LEU A 69 -9.71 -16.80 -22.23
C LEU A 69 -9.35 -15.52 -23.02
N LEU A 70 -8.15 -15.42 -23.61
CA LEU A 70 -7.78 -14.27 -24.43
C LEU A 70 -8.68 -14.13 -25.65
N GLU A 71 -9.05 -15.25 -26.29
CA GLU A 71 -10.00 -15.24 -27.42
C GLU A 71 -11.39 -14.78 -26.97
N GLU A 72 -11.81 -15.16 -25.75
CA GLU A 72 -13.07 -14.70 -25.17
C GLU A 72 -13.04 -13.20 -24.83
N VAL A 73 -11.93 -12.69 -24.28
CA VAL A 73 -11.72 -11.26 -24.02
C VAL A 73 -11.81 -10.47 -25.34
N GLU A 74 -11.15 -10.95 -26.40
CA GLU A 74 -11.19 -10.34 -27.73
C GLU A 74 -12.60 -10.35 -28.32
N GLN A 75 -13.31 -11.47 -28.25
CA GLN A 75 -14.68 -11.57 -28.77
C GLN A 75 -15.66 -10.64 -28.03
N ASN A 76 -15.52 -10.50 -26.71
CA ASN A 76 -16.40 -9.66 -25.90
C ASN A 76 -16.04 -8.16 -25.97
N SER A 77 -14.83 -7.81 -26.41
CA SER A 77 -14.36 -6.41 -26.50
C SER A 77 -15.29 -5.51 -27.33
N GLN A 78 -16.03 -6.09 -28.29
CA GLN A 78 -16.94 -5.39 -29.19
C GLN A 78 -18.42 -5.52 -28.81
N SER A 79 -18.75 -6.31 -27.78
CA SER A 79 -20.13 -6.57 -27.37
C SER A 79 -20.33 -6.22 -25.90
N ILE A 80 -20.63 -4.95 -25.63
CA ILE A 80 -20.95 -4.46 -24.29
C ILE A 80 -22.46 -4.29 -24.17
N ASP A 81 -23.03 -4.84 -23.10
CA ASP A 81 -24.35 -4.46 -22.65
C ASP A 81 -24.30 -3.71 -21.30
N GLU A 82 -25.42 -3.07 -20.95
CA GLU A 82 -25.53 -2.32 -19.70
C GLU A 82 -25.34 -3.20 -18.46
N GLY A 83 -25.68 -4.50 -18.54
CA GLY A 83 -25.53 -5.45 -17.45
C GLY A 83 -24.06 -5.70 -17.10
N PHE A 84 -23.22 -5.87 -18.13
CA PHE A 84 -21.77 -6.01 -17.96
C PHE A 84 -21.15 -4.76 -17.34
N ILE A 85 -21.56 -3.56 -17.78
CA ILE A 85 -21.02 -2.30 -17.23
C ILE A 85 -21.31 -2.20 -15.72
N GLU A 86 -22.52 -2.58 -15.29
CA GLU A 86 -22.89 -2.59 -13.87
C GLU A 86 -22.09 -3.65 -13.07
N GLU A 87 -21.85 -4.83 -13.67
CA GLU A 87 -21.02 -5.88 -13.07
C GLU A 87 -19.56 -5.43 -12.90
N LEU A 88 -18.97 -4.83 -13.95
CA LEU A 88 -17.62 -4.27 -13.91
C LEU A 88 -17.54 -3.18 -12.83
N LYS A 89 -18.49 -2.24 -12.82
CA LYS A 89 -18.54 -1.18 -11.80
C LYS A 89 -18.60 -1.76 -10.39
N LYS A 90 -19.46 -2.75 -10.15
CA LYS A 90 -19.57 -3.43 -8.86
C LYS A 90 -18.27 -4.11 -8.48
N THR A 91 -17.65 -4.84 -9.41
CA THR A 91 -16.36 -5.53 -9.22
C THR A 91 -15.27 -4.54 -8.83
N LEU A 92 -15.11 -3.45 -9.58
CA LEU A 92 -14.07 -2.46 -9.34
C LEU A 92 -14.27 -1.69 -8.03
N THR A 93 -15.49 -1.27 -7.72
CA THR A 93 -15.78 -0.47 -6.52
C THR A 93 -15.74 -1.30 -5.24
N THR A 94 -16.34 -2.50 -5.24
CA THR A 94 -16.38 -3.38 -4.06
C THR A 94 -14.98 -3.82 -3.65
N ASN A 95 -14.09 -4.06 -4.63
CA ASN A 95 -12.73 -4.54 -4.39
C ASN A 95 -11.67 -3.44 -4.36
N ASN A 96 -12.03 -2.15 -4.43
CA ASN A 96 -11.09 -1.02 -4.43
C ASN A 96 -10.11 -0.99 -5.62
N LEU A 97 -10.55 -1.42 -6.80
CA LEU A 97 -9.68 -1.62 -7.97
C LEU A 97 -9.79 -0.52 -9.03
N VAL A 98 -10.62 0.50 -8.82
CA VAL A 98 -10.87 1.56 -9.82
C VAL A 98 -9.57 2.18 -10.33
N SER A 99 -8.68 2.63 -9.43
CA SER A 99 -7.38 3.19 -9.82
C SER A 99 -6.51 2.19 -10.57
N THR A 100 -6.37 0.96 -10.05
CA THR A 100 -5.58 -0.12 -10.69
C THR A 100 -6.09 -0.38 -12.10
N PHE A 101 -7.41 -0.47 -12.27
CA PHE A 101 -8.05 -0.64 -13.57
C PHE A 101 -7.69 0.48 -14.54
N PHE A 102 -7.70 1.74 -14.11
CA PHE A 102 -7.28 2.84 -14.98
C PHE A 102 -5.78 2.79 -15.33
N TYR A 103 -4.91 2.37 -14.40
CA TYR A 103 -3.50 2.16 -14.73
C TYR A 103 -3.32 1.11 -15.84
N ASP A 104 -3.99 -0.04 -15.71
CA ASP A 104 -3.92 -1.11 -16.70
C ASP A 104 -4.56 -0.72 -18.03
N ALA A 105 -5.74 -0.09 -17.97
CA ALA A 105 -6.47 0.38 -19.14
C ALA A 105 -5.64 1.39 -19.94
N VAL A 106 -5.05 2.38 -19.28
CA VAL A 106 -4.20 3.36 -19.97
C VAL A 106 -2.89 2.71 -20.43
N MET A 107 -2.33 1.73 -19.72
CA MET A 107 -1.15 1.00 -20.20
C MET A 107 -1.42 0.24 -21.51
N ILE A 108 -2.61 -0.33 -21.68
CA ILE A 108 -3.04 -0.97 -22.93
C ILE A 108 -2.97 0.03 -24.09
N CYS A 109 -3.56 1.22 -23.91
CA CYS A 109 -3.59 2.26 -24.94
C CYS A 109 -2.22 2.83 -25.34
N TYR A 110 -1.15 2.50 -24.61
CA TYR A 110 0.22 2.88 -24.96
C TYR A 110 0.99 1.73 -25.62
N GLN A 111 0.47 0.50 -25.64
CA GLN A 111 1.22 -0.66 -26.16
C GLN A 111 1.50 -0.55 -27.67
N ASP A 112 0.54 -0.03 -28.42
CA ASP A 112 0.66 0.18 -29.87
C ASP A 112 1.44 1.47 -30.23
N GLY A 113 1.78 2.27 -29.20
CA GLY A 113 2.49 3.54 -29.30
C GLY A 113 1.62 4.75 -29.62
N ASN A 114 0.28 4.63 -29.60
CA ASN A 114 -0.61 5.73 -29.94
C ASN A 114 -1.95 5.71 -29.15
N TYR A 115 -1.94 6.32 -27.97
CA TYR A 115 -3.16 6.61 -27.21
C TYR A 115 -4.09 7.60 -27.95
N CYS A 116 -5.01 7.05 -28.72
CA CYS A 116 -5.81 7.75 -29.72
C CYS A 116 -7.02 8.47 -29.10
N GLN A 117 -7.73 9.27 -29.91
CA GLN A 117 -8.87 10.04 -29.40
C GLN A 117 -10.04 9.14 -28.95
N THR A 118 -10.28 8.03 -29.65
CA THR A 118 -11.37 7.09 -29.32
C THR A 118 -11.16 6.46 -27.95
N GLU A 119 -9.96 5.94 -27.69
CA GLU A 119 -9.59 5.37 -26.39
C GLU A 119 -9.69 6.42 -25.28
N LYS A 120 -9.19 7.64 -25.52
CA LYS A 120 -9.32 8.77 -24.58
C LYS A 120 -10.78 9.06 -24.24
N ASP A 121 -11.65 9.02 -25.24
CA ASP A 121 -13.08 9.24 -25.03
C ASP A 121 -13.71 8.09 -24.21
N VAL A 122 -13.32 6.83 -24.45
CA VAL A 122 -13.77 5.67 -23.67
C VAL A 122 -13.27 5.74 -22.22
N ILE A 123 -11.98 5.99 -21.99
CA ILE A 123 -11.40 6.19 -20.67
C ILE A 123 -12.13 7.32 -19.93
N LYS A 124 -12.42 8.43 -20.63
CA LYS A 124 -13.17 9.55 -20.07
C LYS A 124 -14.60 9.17 -19.68
N GLN A 125 -15.31 8.35 -20.46
CA GLN A 125 -16.65 7.88 -20.10
C GLN A 125 -16.61 6.92 -18.89
N LEU A 126 -15.68 5.97 -18.87
CA LEU A 126 -15.51 5.05 -17.75
C LEU A 126 -15.15 5.79 -16.47
N ARG A 127 -14.31 6.84 -16.58
CA ARG A 127 -13.98 7.72 -15.46
C ARG A 127 -15.23 8.34 -14.86
N TYR A 128 -16.14 8.89 -15.68
CA TYR A 128 -17.42 9.42 -15.18
C TYR A 128 -18.29 8.34 -14.53
N LEU A 129 -18.32 7.15 -15.12
CA LEU A 129 -19.13 6.03 -14.64
C LEU A 129 -18.67 5.49 -13.27
N LEU A 130 -17.35 5.49 -13.05
CA LEU A 130 -16.68 5.00 -11.85
C LEU A 130 -16.40 6.09 -10.81
N ASP A 131 -16.85 7.33 -11.05
CA ASP A 131 -16.64 8.50 -10.18
C ASP A 131 -15.15 8.74 -9.86
N PHE A 132 -14.30 8.61 -10.87
CA PHE A 132 -12.86 8.79 -10.75
C PHE A 132 -12.47 10.24 -11.08
N SER A 133 -11.66 10.88 -10.24
CA SER A 133 -11.44 12.33 -10.37
C SER A 133 -10.56 12.69 -11.57
N ASP A 134 -10.66 13.95 -12.04
CA ASP A 134 -9.78 14.46 -13.11
C ASP A 134 -8.30 14.49 -12.65
N ASP A 135 -8.06 14.75 -11.37
CA ASP A 135 -6.69 14.74 -10.82
C ASP A 135 -6.13 13.32 -10.78
N ASP A 136 -6.95 12.32 -10.44
CA ASP A 136 -6.52 10.93 -10.40
C ASP A 136 -6.24 10.38 -11.81
N ILE A 137 -7.08 10.68 -12.81
CA ILE A 137 -6.80 10.24 -14.19
C ILE A 137 -5.57 10.93 -14.77
N PHE A 138 -5.35 12.21 -14.45
CA PHE A 138 -4.13 12.92 -14.82
C PHE A 138 -2.88 12.27 -14.21
N LEU A 139 -2.97 11.84 -12.94
CA LEU A 139 -1.89 11.09 -12.29
C LEU A 139 -1.64 9.74 -12.99
N VAL A 140 -2.70 9.02 -13.37
CA VAL A 140 -2.60 7.77 -14.12
C VAL A 140 -1.86 8.00 -15.45
N GLU A 141 -2.33 8.94 -16.28
CA GLU A 141 -1.74 9.22 -17.60
C GLU A 141 -0.26 9.62 -17.48
N ARG A 142 0.06 10.54 -16.55
CA ARG A 142 1.44 10.95 -16.29
C ARG A 142 2.33 9.78 -15.86
N THR A 143 1.79 8.86 -15.05
CA THR A 143 2.53 7.68 -14.59
C THR A 143 2.79 6.72 -15.74
N ILE A 144 1.77 6.38 -16.54
CA ILE A 144 1.91 5.49 -17.69
C ILE A 144 2.86 6.08 -18.73
N GLU A 145 2.75 7.37 -19.04
CA GLU A 145 3.69 8.05 -19.94
C GLU A 145 5.13 7.95 -19.42
N ALA A 146 5.36 8.08 -18.11
CA ALA A 146 6.68 7.93 -17.51
C ALA A 146 7.21 6.48 -17.58
N ILE A 147 6.33 5.49 -17.41
CA ILE A 147 6.66 4.06 -17.55
C ILE A 147 7.00 3.75 -19.01
N ASP A 148 6.13 4.10 -19.96
CA ASP A 148 6.30 3.84 -21.39
C ASP A 148 7.59 4.48 -21.93
N SER A 149 7.82 5.76 -21.60
CA SER A 149 9.05 6.48 -21.97
C SER A 149 10.29 6.04 -21.17
N LYS A 150 10.12 5.16 -20.18
CA LYS A 150 11.18 4.69 -19.24
C LYS A 150 11.89 5.85 -18.53
N ASN A 151 11.18 6.93 -18.27
CA ASN A 151 11.71 8.14 -17.67
C ASN A 151 11.71 8.04 -16.14
N LYS A 152 12.78 7.45 -15.58
CA LYS A 152 12.94 7.28 -14.13
C LYS A 152 12.84 8.58 -13.34
N ALA A 153 13.35 9.69 -13.87
CA ALA A 153 13.29 10.98 -13.16
C ALA A 153 11.84 11.48 -13.00
N VAL A 154 10.97 11.21 -13.97
CA VAL A 154 9.54 11.51 -13.84
C VAL A 154 8.87 10.55 -12.88
N LEU A 155 9.21 9.26 -12.91
CA LEU A 155 8.72 8.29 -11.91
C LEU A 155 9.10 8.68 -10.48
N GLU A 156 10.34 9.13 -10.27
CA GLU A 156 10.83 9.64 -8.97
C GLU A 156 10.10 10.93 -8.54
N SER A 157 9.62 11.72 -9.50
CA SER A 157 8.84 12.94 -9.22
C SER A 157 7.36 12.69 -8.95
N ILE A 158 6.89 11.45 -9.15
CA ILE A 158 5.57 11.03 -8.72
C ILE A 158 5.72 10.63 -7.26
N ASP A 159 4.89 11.19 -6.38
CA ASP A 159 5.00 11.07 -4.91
C ASP A 159 4.85 9.62 -4.37
N GLY A 160 4.89 8.61 -5.23
CA GLY A 160 4.66 7.21 -4.87
C GLY A 160 3.22 6.94 -4.42
N GLU A 161 2.29 7.88 -4.65
CA GLU A 161 0.88 7.70 -4.31
C GLU A 161 0.35 6.45 -4.99
N GLY A 162 -0.13 5.51 -4.20
CA GLY A 162 -0.67 4.26 -4.72
C GLY A 162 0.33 3.45 -5.56
N TYR A 163 1.65 3.53 -5.28
CA TYR A 163 2.67 2.77 -6.02
C TYR A 163 2.33 1.29 -6.21
N TRP A 164 1.77 0.64 -5.19
CA TRP A 164 1.32 -0.75 -5.24
C TRP A 164 0.19 -1.02 -6.26
N LYS A 165 -0.52 0.02 -6.71
CA LYS A 165 -1.58 -0.06 -7.71
C LYS A 165 -1.03 -0.17 -9.15
N TRP A 166 0.24 0.16 -9.36
CA TRP A 166 0.90 0.16 -10.68
C TRP A 166 2.32 -0.41 -10.69
N LYS A 167 2.82 -0.92 -9.57
CA LYS A 167 4.14 -1.59 -9.44
C LYS A 167 4.35 -2.66 -10.52
N HIS A 168 3.31 -3.43 -10.83
CA HIS A 168 3.38 -4.49 -11.83
C HIS A 168 3.61 -3.96 -13.25
N LEU A 169 3.24 -2.71 -13.54
CA LEU A 169 3.47 -2.08 -14.84
C LEU A 169 4.94 -1.69 -15.03
N VAL A 170 5.61 -1.30 -13.95
CA VAL A 170 7.07 -1.08 -13.92
C VAL A 170 7.80 -2.39 -14.22
N GLU A 171 7.34 -3.48 -13.60
CA GLU A 171 7.86 -4.83 -13.84
C GLU A 171 7.64 -5.28 -15.29
N TYR A 172 6.41 -5.13 -15.81
CA TYR A 172 6.06 -5.43 -17.20
C TYR A 172 7.00 -4.74 -18.18
N ASN A 173 7.31 -3.47 -17.93
CA ASN A 173 8.20 -2.66 -18.78
C ASN A 173 9.70 -2.86 -18.51
N ARG A 174 10.05 -3.79 -17.59
CA ARG A 174 11.41 -4.14 -17.17
C ARG A 174 12.18 -2.92 -16.65
N ILE A 175 11.51 -2.08 -15.88
CA ILE A 175 12.10 -0.92 -15.24
C ILE A 175 12.50 -1.34 -13.82
N ASP A 176 13.76 -1.14 -13.47
CA ASP A 176 14.20 -1.29 -12.08
C ASP A 176 13.89 0.01 -11.33
N TYR A 177 12.75 0.05 -10.65
CA TYR A 177 12.28 1.20 -9.87
C TYR A 177 11.52 0.74 -8.63
N THR A 178 11.96 1.25 -7.49
CA THR A 178 11.26 1.20 -6.20
C THR A 178 11.34 2.60 -5.61
N PRO A 179 10.22 3.21 -5.21
CA PRO A 179 10.24 4.56 -4.67
C PRO A 179 10.95 4.59 -3.31
N GLU A 180 11.72 5.64 -3.05
CA GLU A 180 12.31 5.88 -1.72
C GLU A 180 11.22 6.20 -0.68
N SER A 181 10.14 6.85 -1.13
CA SER A 181 8.98 7.15 -0.29
C SER A 181 7.66 6.85 -0.99
N ILE A 182 6.71 6.30 -0.24
CA ILE A 182 5.36 5.99 -0.68
C ILE A 182 4.39 6.93 0.01
N LYS A 183 3.54 7.62 -0.77
CA LYS A 183 2.47 8.45 -0.24
C LYS A 183 1.17 7.66 -0.12
N VAL A 184 0.44 7.91 0.96
CA VAL A 184 -0.82 7.24 1.28
C VAL A 184 -1.83 8.27 1.77
N SER A 185 -2.83 8.58 0.96
CA SER A 185 -3.77 9.65 1.28
C SER A 185 -4.93 9.26 2.21
N ASN A 186 -5.18 7.97 2.44
CA ASN A 186 -6.29 7.53 3.28
C ASN A 186 -6.00 6.21 4.02
N TYR A 187 -6.74 5.94 5.09
CA TYR A 187 -6.52 4.77 5.94
C TYR A 187 -6.75 3.42 5.23
N LYS A 188 -7.71 3.34 4.29
CA LYS A 188 -8.00 2.10 3.56
C LYS A 188 -6.78 1.66 2.74
N ASP A 189 -6.19 2.61 2.02
CA ASP A 189 -4.97 2.42 1.25
C ASP A 189 -3.76 2.13 2.16
N PHE A 190 -3.70 2.76 3.34
CA PHE A 190 -2.67 2.45 4.33
C PHE A 190 -2.79 1.02 4.87
N LYS A 191 -4.01 0.55 5.13
CA LYS A 191 -4.22 -0.83 5.57
C LYS A 191 -3.85 -1.84 4.49
N TYR A 192 -4.23 -1.57 3.25
CA TYR A 192 -3.78 -2.37 2.11
C TYR A 192 -2.25 -2.42 2.02
N LEU A 193 -1.59 -1.28 2.23
CA LEU A 193 -0.14 -1.20 2.22
C LEU A 193 0.51 -2.08 3.29
N LEU A 194 -0.03 -2.05 4.51
CA LEU A 194 0.45 -2.83 5.64
C LEU A 194 0.37 -4.34 5.39
N ASP A 195 -0.60 -4.80 4.61
CA ASP A 195 -0.73 -6.22 4.26
C ASP A 195 0.22 -6.66 3.14
N LYS A 196 1.06 -5.75 2.62
CA LYS A 196 2.13 -6.06 1.67
C LYS A 196 3.49 -6.08 2.37
N GLU A 197 4.38 -6.93 1.88
CA GLU A 197 5.76 -6.95 2.35
C GLU A 197 6.46 -5.63 1.97
N MET A 198 6.72 -4.81 2.99
CA MET A 198 7.38 -3.52 2.86
C MET A 198 8.77 -3.60 3.48
N TYR A 199 9.79 -3.15 2.75
CA TYR A 199 11.15 -3.08 3.27
C TYR A 199 11.70 -1.66 3.07
N TYR A 200 12.24 -1.07 4.14
CA TYR A 200 13.04 0.16 4.08
C TYR A 200 12.35 1.32 3.34
N THR A 201 11.05 1.49 3.52
CA THR A 201 10.27 2.51 2.79
C THR A 201 9.85 3.65 3.73
N ASP A 202 10.04 4.89 3.29
CA ASP A 202 9.49 6.06 3.96
C ASP A 202 8.00 6.21 3.55
N ILE A 203 7.10 6.19 4.52
CA ILE A 203 5.65 6.31 4.30
C ILE A 203 5.22 7.74 4.62
N LYS A 204 4.63 8.43 3.64
CA LYS A 204 4.09 9.78 3.77
C LYS A 204 2.57 9.72 3.84
N LEU A 205 2.01 9.95 5.01
CA LEU A 205 0.57 9.94 5.21
C LEU A 205 -0.04 11.29 4.81
N GLY A 206 -1.19 11.23 4.13
CA GLY A 206 -2.01 12.39 3.82
C GLY A 206 -2.76 12.96 5.04
N GLU A 207 -3.69 13.87 4.77
CA GLU A 207 -4.56 14.43 5.80
C GLU A 207 -5.60 13.38 6.24
N GLY A 208 -5.92 13.32 7.52
CA GLY A 208 -6.91 12.41 8.09
C GLY A 208 -6.38 11.56 9.25
N GLU A 209 -7.11 10.49 9.54
CA GLU A 209 -6.84 9.60 10.66
C GLU A 209 -6.37 8.23 10.18
N PHE A 210 -5.35 7.69 10.84
CA PHE A 210 -4.75 6.40 10.53
C PHE A 210 -4.63 5.57 11.80
N TRP A 211 -4.78 4.26 11.70
CA TRP A 211 -4.72 3.35 12.84
C TRP A 211 -3.54 2.41 12.72
N LEU A 212 -2.86 2.16 13.84
CA LEU A 212 -1.76 1.21 13.93
C LEU A 212 -1.90 0.37 15.20
N SER A 213 -2.08 -0.93 14.99
CA SER A 213 -1.95 -1.94 16.04
C SER A 213 -0.51 -2.45 16.14
N GLU A 214 -0.17 -3.18 17.21
CA GLU A 214 1.13 -3.84 17.34
C GLU A 214 1.42 -4.77 16.14
N ALA A 215 0.44 -5.58 15.74
CA ALA A 215 0.56 -6.48 14.58
C ALA A 215 0.77 -5.73 13.26
N ASP A 216 0.28 -4.50 13.13
CA ASP A 216 0.56 -3.67 11.95
C ASP A 216 1.98 -3.13 11.97
N ILE A 217 2.46 -2.72 13.15
CA ILE A 217 3.83 -2.24 13.33
C ILE A 217 4.84 -3.34 13.01
N GLU A 218 4.57 -4.60 13.37
CA GLU A 218 5.44 -5.73 13.03
C GLU A 218 5.71 -5.90 11.53
N LYS A 219 4.78 -5.44 10.67
CA LYS A 219 4.91 -5.52 9.22
C LYS A 219 5.73 -4.38 8.62
N LEU A 220 5.98 -3.31 9.39
CA LEU A 220 6.62 -2.09 8.92
C LEU A 220 8.15 -2.16 8.97
N PHE A 221 8.78 -3.12 8.30
CA PHE A 221 10.22 -3.40 8.46
C PHE A 221 11.13 -2.21 8.11
N SER A 222 11.77 -1.63 9.13
CA SER A 222 12.60 -0.43 9.10
C SER A 222 11.92 0.79 8.48
N ALA A 223 10.60 0.93 8.58
CA ALA A 223 9.85 2.02 7.98
C ALA A 223 9.97 3.32 8.77
N LYS A 224 9.83 4.46 8.09
CA LYS A 224 9.59 5.77 8.73
C LYS A 224 8.23 6.27 8.29
N ILE A 225 7.43 6.77 9.22
CA ILE A 225 6.13 7.36 8.92
C ILE A 225 6.21 8.87 9.14
N THR A 226 5.73 9.65 8.16
CA THR A 226 5.65 11.11 8.25
C THR A 226 4.24 11.56 7.89
N GLY A 227 3.58 12.31 8.78
CA GLY A 227 2.28 12.92 8.49
C GLY A 227 2.36 14.18 7.64
N ALA A 228 1.21 14.60 7.11
CA ALA A 228 1.04 15.86 6.37
C ALA A 228 1.11 17.11 7.27
N GLY A 229 1.11 16.93 8.58
CA GLY A 229 1.26 17.98 9.59
C GLY A 229 0.57 17.64 10.91
N ILE A 230 1.05 18.23 12.01
CA ILE A 230 0.56 17.97 13.37
C ILE A 230 -0.97 18.15 13.49
N ASN A 231 -1.54 19.15 12.84
CA ASN A 231 -2.99 19.44 12.88
C ASN A 231 -3.79 18.86 11.70
N LYS A 232 -3.14 18.01 10.89
CA LYS A 232 -3.69 17.50 9.62
C LYS A 232 -3.76 15.98 9.59
N THR A 233 -2.81 15.32 10.23
CA THR A 233 -2.70 13.87 10.29
C THR A 233 -2.67 13.43 11.74
N THR A 234 -3.54 12.49 12.08
CA THR A 234 -3.55 11.82 13.39
C THR A 234 -3.30 10.33 13.20
N ILE A 235 -2.35 9.79 13.96
CA ILE A 235 -2.12 8.35 14.05
C ILE A 235 -2.63 7.88 15.41
N TRP A 236 -3.56 6.95 15.39
CA TRP A 236 -4.11 6.31 16.57
C TRP A 236 -3.44 4.97 16.80
N LEU A 237 -2.82 4.81 17.97
CA LEU A 237 -2.17 3.58 18.39
C LEU A 237 -3.12 2.71 19.21
N GLU A 238 -3.12 1.42 18.89
CA GLU A 238 -3.90 0.39 19.58
C GLU A 238 -2.94 -0.65 20.18
N GLY A 239 -2.67 -0.49 21.48
CA GLY A 239 -1.91 -1.45 22.28
C GLY A 239 -2.81 -2.51 22.92
N GLU A 240 -2.18 -3.52 23.50
CA GLU A 240 -2.85 -4.57 24.26
C GLU A 240 -3.09 -4.15 25.72
N GLU A 241 -4.05 -4.78 26.38
CA GLU A 241 -4.34 -4.52 27.80
C GLU A 241 -3.09 -4.86 28.62
N ASN A 242 -2.67 -3.91 29.46
CA ASN A 242 -1.52 -4.13 30.32
C ASN A 242 -1.93 -5.08 31.46
N CYS A 243 -1.66 -6.37 31.27
CA CYS A 243 -1.98 -7.41 32.24
C CYS A 243 -1.09 -7.35 33.50
N LEU A 244 -0.01 -6.56 33.49
CA LEU A 244 0.87 -6.33 34.63
C LEU A 244 0.38 -5.13 35.45
N PHE A 245 -0.90 -5.19 35.85
CA PHE A 245 -1.46 -4.29 36.86
C PHE A 245 -0.82 -4.63 38.22
N ASP A 246 0.28 -3.97 38.54
CA ASP A 246 0.89 -4.01 39.86
C ASP A 246 0.70 -2.65 40.48
N GLU A 247 -0.17 -2.47 41.48
CA GLU A 247 -0.54 -1.18 42.10
C GLU A 247 0.64 -0.29 42.52
N GLU A 248 1.86 -0.83 42.60
CA GLU A 248 3.09 -0.11 42.95
C GLU A 248 3.98 0.26 41.73
N SER A 249 3.67 -0.20 40.52
CA SER A 249 4.40 0.16 39.30
C SER A 249 4.28 1.66 38.95
N PRO A 250 5.39 2.33 38.58
CA PRO A 250 5.37 3.74 38.17
C PRO A 250 4.57 3.99 36.88
N PHE A 251 4.16 2.93 36.17
CA PHE A 251 3.43 2.99 34.92
C PHE A 251 1.94 2.65 35.02
N ASN A 252 1.40 2.47 36.23
CA ASN A 252 -0.01 2.09 36.47
C ASN A 252 -1.07 3.03 35.91
N ASP A 253 -0.66 4.25 35.57
CA ASP A 253 -1.52 5.20 34.90
C ASP A 253 -1.89 4.76 33.47
N HIS A 254 -1.15 3.81 32.88
CA HIS A 254 -1.36 3.29 31.52
C HIS A 254 -2.14 1.99 31.56
N SER A 255 -3.34 2.00 30.96
CA SER A 255 -4.19 0.81 30.88
C SER A 255 -3.74 -0.17 29.80
N HIS A 256 -2.93 0.30 28.85
CA HIS A 256 -2.48 -0.47 27.71
C HIS A 256 -1.00 -0.23 27.44
N GLU A 257 -0.38 -1.22 26.80
CA GLU A 257 1.01 -1.18 26.35
C GLU A 257 1.10 -1.58 24.87
N ILE A 258 2.04 -0.99 24.14
CA ILE A 258 2.42 -1.44 22.80
C ILE A 258 3.93 -1.55 22.73
N THR A 259 4.42 -2.65 22.19
CA THR A 259 5.86 -2.85 22.00
C THR A 259 6.26 -2.49 20.57
N ILE A 260 7.27 -1.64 20.42
CA ILE A 260 7.78 -1.25 19.11
C ILE A 260 9.29 -1.53 19.01
N SER A 261 9.66 -2.37 18.07
CA SER A 261 11.06 -2.61 17.72
C SER A 261 11.54 -1.61 16.66
N MET A 262 12.76 -1.07 16.82
CA MET A 262 13.39 -0.22 15.79
C MET A 262 13.73 -0.97 14.49
N PHE A 263 13.75 -2.31 14.50
CA PHE A 263 13.84 -3.10 13.28
C PHE A 263 12.56 -3.03 12.45
N ASN A 264 11.45 -2.75 13.12
CA ASN A 264 10.16 -2.57 12.51
C ASN A 264 10.00 -1.06 12.27
N LEU A 265 9.40 -0.31 13.17
CA LEU A 265 9.17 1.11 12.98
C LEU A 265 10.33 1.95 13.53
N LYS A 266 10.99 2.71 12.64
CA LYS A 266 12.11 3.60 13.02
C LYS A 266 11.65 4.91 13.65
N SER A 267 10.62 5.52 13.08
CA SER A 267 10.11 6.80 13.57
C SER A 267 8.74 7.11 13.01
N ILE A 268 7.92 7.80 13.80
CA ILE A 268 6.73 8.54 13.40
C ILE A 268 7.04 10.03 13.56
N SER A 269 6.67 10.86 12.59
CA SER A 269 6.95 12.29 12.65
C SER A 269 5.89 13.18 12.02
N ASN A 270 5.87 14.44 12.44
CA ASN A 270 5.06 15.51 11.85
C ASN A 270 3.54 15.22 11.83
N CYS A 271 3.02 14.62 12.89
CA CYS A 271 1.60 14.29 13.05
C CYS A 271 1.19 14.40 14.53
N SER A 272 -0.10 14.34 14.80
CA SER A 272 -0.59 14.01 16.15
C SER A 272 -0.58 12.49 16.33
N VAL A 273 -0.29 12.03 17.53
CA VAL A 273 -0.32 10.61 17.91
C VAL A 273 -1.20 10.48 19.15
N GLY A 274 -2.24 9.67 19.05
CA GLY A 274 -3.18 9.42 20.14
C GLY A 274 -3.37 7.93 20.39
N THR A 275 -4.20 7.61 21.38
CA THR A 275 -4.64 6.23 21.64
C THR A 275 -6.16 6.15 21.77
N ARG A 276 -6.73 4.99 21.43
CA ARG A 276 -8.15 4.67 21.71
C ARG A 276 -8.40 4.37 23.19
N HIS A 277 -7.33 4.14 23.92
CA HIS A 277 -7.35 3.74 25.32
C HIS A 277 -7.31 4.96 26.24
N SER A 278 -7.43 4.76 27.55
CA SER A 278 -7.38 5.89 28.49
C SER A 278 -6.00 6.53 28.57
N LYS A 279 -4.93 5.71 28.55
CA LYS A 279 -3.52 6.09 28.42
C LYS A 279 -2.74 4.89 27.90
N LEU A 280 -1.81 5.10 26.97
CA LEU A 280 -1.00 4.06 26.34
C LEU A 280 0.48 4.28 26.63
N LEU A 281 1.16 3.22 27.08
CA LEU A 281 2.62 3.19 27.17
C LEU A 281 3.20 2.56 25.90
N VAL A 282 4.09 3.26 25.23
CA VAL A 282 4.84 2.79 24.07
C VAL A 282 6.23 2.38 24.55
N LEU A 283 6.53 1.09 24.43
CA LEU A 283 7.80 0.52 24.84
C LEU A 283 8.70 0.31 23.63
N THR A 284 9.83 1.01 23.58
CA THR A 284 10.78 0.87 22.47
C THR A 284 11.87 -0.16 22.81
N ILE A 285 12.14 -1.07 21.86
CA ILE A 285 13.14 -2.13 22.00
C ILE A 285 14.32 -1.86 21.06
N CYS A 286 15.54 -1.93 21.63
CA CYS A 286 16.83 -1.80 20.93
C CYS A 286 17.10 -0.41 20.31
N GLY A 287 16.66 0.67 20.96
CA GLY A 287 16.90 2.04 20.51
C GLY A 287 18.21 2.63 21.03
N GLY A 288 19.07 3.09 20.12
CA GLY A 288 20.30 3.84 20.46
C GLY A 288 20.06 5.27 20.94
N GLY A 289 18.93 5.54 21.62
CA GLY A 289 18.56 6.87 22.13
C GLY A 289 17.82 7.78 21.16
N ASP A 290 17.33 7.27 20.03
CA ASP A 290 16.46 8.05 19.12
C ASP A 290 14.99 7.88 19.52
N ASP A 291 14.27 8.99 19.72
CA ASP A 291 12.83 8.98 20.02
C ASP A 291 12.03 8.47 18.80
N ILE A 292 11.10 7.54 19.01
CA ILE A 292 10.23 7.08 17.93
C ILE A 292 9.29 8.20 17.47
N PHE A 293 8.89 9.10 18.36
CA PHE A 293 7.99 10.21 18.03
C PHE A 293 8.76 11.53 17.85
N ASN A 294 9.05 11.89 16.60
CA ASN A 294 9.80 13.10 16.29
C ASN A 294 8.89 14.23 15.79
N LYS A 295 8.84 15.35 16.54
CA LYS A 295 7.95 16.50 16.23
C LYS A 295 6.48 16.09 16.12
N CYS A 296 6.06 15.21 17.02
CA CYS A 296 4.66 14.81 17.17
C CYS A 296 3.99 15.59 18.31
N ASN A 297 2.67 15.74 18.22
CA ASN A 297 1.84 16.08 19.37
C ASN A 297 1.31 14.77 19.96
N LEU A 298 1.66 14.46 21.22
CA LEU A 298 1.26 13.21 21.88
C LEU A 298 0.03 13.45 22.76
N GLU A 299 -1.02 12.65 22.55
CA GLU A 299 -2.29 12.72 23.29
C GLU A 299 -2.51 11.39 24.02
N ASP A 300 -2.37 11.39 25.35
CA ASP A 300 -2.51 10.19 26.20
C ASP A 300 -1.57 9.03 25.84
N VAL A 301 -0.44 9.34 25.18
CA VAL A 301 0.63 8.41 24.81
C VAL A 301 1.92 8.83 25.50
N SER A 302 2.57 7.87 26.16
CA SER A 302 3.91 8.02 26.74
C SER A 302 4.88 7.07 26.05
N GLU A 303 6.12 7.50 25.81
CA GLU A 303 7.19 6.66 25.26
C GLU A 303 8.23 6.36 26.34
N ILE A 304 8.70 5.11 26.41
CA ILE A 304 9.83 4.72 27.25
C ILE A 304 10.67 3.63 26.57
N ASP A 305 11.99 3.74 26.71
CA ASP A 305 12.90 2.67 26.31
C ASP A 305 12.84 1.47 27.28
N SER A 306 12.91 0.26 26.74
CA SER A 306 12.85 -0.99 27.50
C SER A 306 13.89 -1.11 28.62
N PHE A 307 15.12 -0.58 28.44
CA PHE A 307 16.13 -0.56 29.49
C PHE A 307 15.79 0.46 30.57
N GLU A 308 15.23 1.61 30.19
CA GLU A 308 14.78 2.61 31.14
C GLU A 308 13.59 2.10 31.98
N LYS A 309 12.61 1.43 31.37
CA LYS A 309 11.52 0.76 32.09
C LYS A 309 12.08 -0.23 33.10
N SER A 310 12.97 -1.13 32.67
CA SER A 310 13.59 -2.13 33.53
C SER A 310 14.34 -1.48 34.71
N ARG A 311 15.06 -0.37 34.46
CA ARG A 311 15.76 0.39 35.50
C ARG A 311 14.79 0.99 36.53
N LEU A 312 13.71 1.61 36.07
CA LEU A 312 12.72 2.25 36.95
C LEU A 312 11.95 1.24 37.79
N GLU A 313 11.61 0.08 37.22
CA GLU A 313 11.00 -1.03 37.96
C GLU A 313 11.96 -1.55 39.05
N MET A 314 13.23 -1.77 38.73
CA MET A 314 14.23 -2.18 39.71
C MET A 314 14.40 -1.14 40.83
N GLU A 315 14.42 0.15 40.51
CA GLU A 315 14.49 1.23 41.49
C GLU A 315 13.27 1.24 42.42
N SER A 316 12.07 0.98 41.89
CA SER A 316 10.84 0.86 42.70
C SER A 316 10.94 -0.30 43.68
N THR A 317 11.28 -1.50 43.18
CA THR A 317 11.43 -2.69 44.03
C THR A 317 12.52 -2.51 45.09
N MET A 318 13.63 -1.84 44.77
CA MET A 318 14.68 -1.55 45.75
C MET A 318 14.16 -0.63 46.87
N LYS A 319 13.36 0.37 46.54
CA LYS A 319 12.76 1.30 47.51
C LYS A 319 11.76 0.59 48.44
N GLU A 320 10.97 -0.34 47.92
CA GLU A 320 10.08 -1.18 48.73
C GLU A 320 10.86 -2.06 49.71
N ILE A 321 11.95 -2.67 49.25
CA ILE A 321 12.84 -3.47 50.12
C ILE A 321 13.44 -2.62 51.23
N GLU A 322 13.86 -1.39 50.94
CA GLU A 322 14.36 -0.45 51.95
C GLU A 322 13.28 -0.08 52.98
N ASN A 323 12.08 0.25 52.53
CA ASN A 323 10.93 0.53 53.41
C ASN A 323 10.62 -0.66 54.33
N PHE A 324 10.67 -1.88 53.78
CA PHE A 324 10.44 -3.10 54.56
C PHE A 324 11.54 -3.31 55.61
N ARG A 325 12.81 -3.09 55.26
CA ARG A 325 13.93 -3.16 56.21
C ARG A 325 13.77 -2.16 57.35
N GLU A 326 13.36 -0.93 57.06
CA GLU A 326 13.13 0.10 58.07
C GLU A 326 12.03 -0.29 59.06
N LEU A 327 10.93 -0.89 58.57
CA LEU A 327 9.85 -1.41 59.40
C LEU A 327 10.38 -2.50 60.35
N PHE A 328 11.19 -3.45 59.87
CA PHE A 328 11.74 -4.51 60.70
C PHE A 328 12.75 -4.02 61.75
N THR A 329 13.52 -2.97 61.45
CA THR A 329 14.41 -2.37 62.46
C THR A 329 13.68 -1.59 63.56
N LYS A 330 12.37 -1.33 63.42
CA LYS A 330 11.55 -0.65 64.42
C LYS A 330 10.83 -1.61 65.39
N PHE A 331 10.90 -2.92 65.16
CA PHE A 331 10.35 -3.97 66.03
C PHE A 331 11.45 -4.69 66.80
#